data_AF-A0A5B7DV01-F1
#
_entry.id   AF-A0A5B7DV01-F1
#
_cell.length_a   1.000
_cell.length_b   1.000
_cell.length_c   1.000
_cell.angle_alpha   90.00
_cell.angle_beta   90.00
_cell.angle_gamma   90.00
#
_symmetry.space_group_name_H-M   'P 1'
#
loop_
_entity.id
_entity.type
_entity.pdbx_description
1 polymer ?
#
loop_
_entity_poly.entity_id
_entity_poly.type
_entity_poly.pdbx_seq_one_letter_code
_entity_poly.pdbx_strand_id
1 'polypeptide(L)'
;MELMLTIWIEDRNQKRMPVSQALIMDKTRSLWDAIKMEEEAELQPSTSGAQPSTSGPHRYEEFKASEGWFRQFKSHEFRWFF
;
A
#
# COMPACT_ATOMS: atom_id res chain seq x y z
N MET A 1 -3.91 -2.32 0.05
CA MET A 1 -3.13 -1.23 -0.56
C MET A 1 -3.29 -1.18 -2.09
N GLU A 2 -3.10 -2.28 -2.81
CA GLU A 2 -3.24 -2.30 -4.28
C GLU A 2 -4.59 -1.78 -4.79
N LEU A 3 -5.71 -2.11 -4.13
CA LEU A 3 -7.03 -1.57 -4.47
C LEU A 3 -7.10 -0.03 -4.41
N MET A 4 -6.51 0.58 -3.37
CA MET A 4 -6.47 2.05 -3.26
C MET A 4 -5.60 2.68 -4.35
N LEU A 5 -4.54 1.98 -4.74
CA LEU A 5 -3.69 2.42 -5.84
C LEU A 5 -4.44 2.33 -7.18
N THR A 6 -5.19 1.26 -7.43
CA THR A 6 -6.02 1.11 -8.64
C THR A 6 -7.06 2.23 -8.74
N ILE A 7 -7.82 2.48 -7.66
CA ILE A 7 -8.80 3.59 -7.62
C ILE A 7 -8.12 4.94 -7.87
N TRP A 8 -6.94 5.16 -7.30
CA TRP A 8 -6.19 6.40 -7.52
C TRP A 8 -5.70 6.53 -8.96
N ILE A 9 -5.22 5.46 -9.60
CA ILE A 9 -4.84 5.47 -11.02
C ILE A 9 -6.05 5.75 -11.91
N GLU A 10 -7.20 5.15 -11.60
CA GLU A 10 -8.45 5.38 -12.33
C GLU A 10 -8.89 6.85 -12.25
N ASP A 11 -8.88 7.47 -11.07
CA ASP A 11 -9.18 8.90 -10.90
C ASP A 11 -8.21 9.79 -11.72
N ARG A 12 -6.92 9.44 -11.74
CA ARG A 12 -5.91 10.16 -12.53
C ARG A 12 -6.16 10.04 -14.03
N ASN A 13 -6.52 8.85 -14.50
CA ASN A 13 -6.85 8.60 -15.89
C ASN A 13 -8.13 9.34 -16.32
N GLN A 14 -9.16 9.34 -15.48
CA GLN A 14 -10.38 10.12 -15.73
C GLN A 14 -10.08 11.61 -15.87
N LYS A 15 -9.14 12.14 -15.07
CA LYS A 15 -8.65 13.52 -15.14
C LYS A 15 -7.64 13.78 -16.25
N ARG A 16 -7.34 12.77 -17.09
CA ARG A 16 -6.30 12.81 -18.15
C ARG A 16 -4.94 13.29 -17.64
N MET A 17 -4.62 12.96 -16.39
CA MET A 17 -3.33 13.28 -15.82
C MET A 17 -2.35 12.14 -16.10
N PRO A 18 -1.14 12.43 -16.60
CA PRO A 18 -0.15 11.40 -16.82
C PRO A 18 0.21 10.72 -15.49
N VAL A 19 0.23 9.40 -15.52
CA VAL A 19 0.65 8.55 -14.40
C VAL A 19 1.98 7.91 -14.80
N SER A 20 3.06 8.31 -14.11
CA SER A 20 4.38 7.73 -14.31
C SER A 20 4.67 6.65 -13.27
N GLN A 21 5.60 5.75 -13.59
CA GLN A 21 6.06 4.72 -12.65
C GLN A 21 6.55 5.33 -11.32
N ALA A 22 7.33 6.41 -11.39
CA ALA A 22 7.84 7.08 -10.20
C ALA A 22 6.70 7.59 -9.31
N LEU A 23 5.65 8.15 -9.90
CA LEU A 23 4.48 8.65 -9.17
C LEU A 23 3.67 7.51 -8.53
N ILE A 24 3.53 6.39 -9.23
CA ILE A 24 2.88 5.19 -8.68
C ILE A 24 3.68 4.70 -7.48
N MET A 25 4.99 4.48 -7.64
CA MET A 25 5.84 4.01 -6.55
C MET A 25 5.81 4.94 -5.33
N ASP A 26 5.81 6.26 -5.54
CA ASP A 26 5.69 7.25 -4.47
C ASP A 26 4.33 7.16 -3.77
N LYS A 27 3.25 7.05 -4.53
CA LYS A 27 1.90 6.89 -3.99
C LYS A 27 1.75 5.57 -3.22
N THR A 28 2.33 4.49 -3.73
CA THR A 28 2.35 3.17 -3.10
C THR A 28 3.09 3.21 -1.76
N ARG A 29 4.23 3.90 -1.67
CA ARG A 29 4.94 4.12 -0.41
C ARG A 29 4.11 4.93 0.58
N SER A 30 3.52 6.04 0.14
CA SER A 30 2.64 6.85 0.99
C SER A 30 1.42 6.06 1.50
N LEU A 31 0.81 5.23 0.66
CA LEU A 31 -0.29 4.34 1.07
C LEU A 31 0.18 3.29 2.08
N TRP A 32 1.38 2.74 1.89
CA TRP A 32 1.97 1.79 2.82
C TRP A 32 2.27 2.41 4.19
N ASP A 33 2.86 3.61 4.20
CA ASP A 33 3.16 4.34 5.43
C ASP A 33 1.88 4.72 6.18
N ALA A 34 0.81 5.10 5.46
CA ALA A 34 -0.50 5.38 6.05
C ALA A 34 -1.12 4.14 6.69
N ILE A 35 -1.06 2.97 6.03
CA ILE A 35 -1.54 1.70 6.58
C ILE A 35 -0.75 1.30 7.82
N LYS A 36 0.58 1.49 7.80
CA LYS A 36 1.45 1.24 8.97
C LYS A 36 1.09 2.14 10.15
N MET A 37 0.83 3.41 9.90
CA MET A 37 0.46 4.37 10.95
C MET A 37 -0.90 4.08 11.57
N GLU A 38 -1.87 3.64 10.78
CA GLU A 38 -3.22 3.33 11.24
C GLU A 38 -3.21 2.11 12.19
N GLU A 39 -2.43 1.08 11.88
CA GLU A 39 -2.27 -0.09 12.75
C GLU A 39 -1.47 0.21 14.03
N GLU A 40 -0.40 1.01 13.95
CA GLU A 40 0.34 1.43 15.14
C GLU A 40 -0.50 2.33 16.05
N ALA A 41 -1.45 3.09 15.48
CA ALA A 41 -2.44 3.85 16.24
C ALA A 41 -3.49 2.95 16.92
N GLU A 42 -3.90 1.84 16.30
CA GLU A 42 -4.80 0.85 16.91
C GLU A 42 -4.12 -0.03 17.99
N LEU A 43 -2.79 -0.10 17.98
CA LEU A 43 -2.01 -0.83 19.00
C LEU A 43 -1.68 -0.03 20.26
N GLN A 44 -2.21 1.20 20.42
CA GLN A 44 -2.09 1.90 21.70
C GLN A 44 -3.02 1.27 22.75
N PRO A 45 -2.48 0.61 23.79
CA PRO A 45 -3.28 -0.12 24.75
C PRO A 45 -3.93 0.85 25.72
N SER A 46 -5.24 1.07 25.56
CA SER A 46 -6.06 1.54 26.67
C SER A 46 -6.25 0.39 27.65
N THR A 47 -5.35 0.31 28.63
CA THR A 47 -5.58 -0.17 29.99
C THR A 47 -5.92 -1.66 30.19
N SER A 48 -4.94 -2.32 30.84
CA SER A 48 -5.09 -3.35 31.88
C SER A 48 -5.39 -4.80 31.48
N GLY A 49 -4.31 -5.58 31.43
CA GLY A 49 -4.23 -6.85 32.14
C GLY A 49 -4.51 -8.12 31.34
N ALA A 50 -3.47 -8.68 30.71
CA ALA A 50 -3.09 -10.11 30.81
C ALA A 50 -2.07 -10.46 29.71
N GLN A 51 -0.90 -10.91 30.16
CA GLN A 51 0.15 -11.69 29.48
C GLN A 51 0.54 -11.41 28.00
N PRO A 52 1.83 -11.14 27.73
CA PRO A 52 2.42 -11.27 26.40
C PRO A 52 2.99 -12.68 26.23
N SER A 53 2.37 -13.55 25.42
CA SER A 53 3.04 -14.73 24.86
C SER A 53 2.28 -15.36 23.69
N THR A 54 2.95 -15.33 22.54
CA THR A 54 2.96 -16.36 21.48
C THR A 54 2.22 -16.07 20.18
N SER A 55 3.06 -15.95 19.14
CA SER A 55 2.88 -16.31 17.74
C SER A 55 2.19 -15.35 16.77
N GLY A 56 3.02 -14.49 16.20
CA GLY A 56 3.03 -14.20 14.77
C GLY A 56 3.83 -12.93 14.48
N PRO A 57 4.94 -12.95 13.71
CA PRO A 57 5.42 -11.70 13.15
C PRO A 57 4.29 -11.20 12.26
N HIS A 58 3.62 -10.11 12.64
CA HIS A 58 2.52 -9.60 11.82
C HIS A 58 3.13 -9.24 10.47
N ARG A 59 2.66 -9.96 9.46
CA ARG A 59 3.40 -10.27 8.22
C ARG A 59 3.30 -9.10 7.26
N TYR A 60 3.91 -8.00 7.64
CA TYR A 60 4.27 -6.97 6.70
C TYR A 60 5.69 -7.27 6.30
N GLU A 61 5.85 -8.26 5.42
CA GLU A 61 7.06 -8.29 4.59
C GLU A 61 7.20 -6.86 4.05
N GLU A 62 8.31 -6.21 4.42
CA GLU A 62 8.60 -4.81 4.07
C GLU A 62 8.17 -4.58 2.63
N PHE A 63 7.05 -3.88 2.42
CA PHE A 63 6.50 -3.75 1.09
C PHE A 63 7.47 -2.89 0.29
N LYS A 64 8.29 -3.57 -0.51
CA LYS A 64 9.19 -2.91 -1.45
C LYS A 64 8.40 -2.69 -2.71
N ALA A 65 7.96 -1.43 -2.89
CA ALA A 65 7.58 -0.87 -4.18
C ALA A 65 8.81 -0.94 -5.12
N SER A 66 9.15 -2.14 -5.55
CA SER A 66 10.28 -2.48 -6.40
C SER A 66 9.81 -2.54 -7.84
N GLU A 67 10.75 -2.46 -8.79
CA GLU A 67 10.43 -2.56 -10.21
C GLU A 67 9.74 -3.90 -10.54
N GLY A 68 10.11 -4.99 -9.85
CA GLY A 68 9.51 -6.31 -10.02
C GLY A 68 8.02 -6.35 -9.62
N TRP A 69 7.68 -5.77 -8.47
CA TRP A 69 6.29 -5.64 -8.05
C TRP A 69 5.51 -4.74 -9.02
N PHE A 70 6.08 -3.61 -9.46
CA PHE A 70 5.41 -2.72 -10.42
C PHE A 70 5.14 -3.40 -11.76
N ARG A 71 6.04 -4.28 -12.23
CA ARG A 71 5.83 -5.10 -13.44
C ARG A 71 4.67 -6.08 -13.27
N GLN A 72 4.55 -6.74 -12.11
CA GLN A 72 3.40 -7.59 -11.80
C GLN A 72 2.11 -6.78 -11.72
N PHE A 73 2.13 -5.65 -11.03
CA PHE A 73 0.99 -4.74 -10.93
C PHE A 73 0.51 -4.28 -12.33
N LYS A 74 1.43 -3.83 -13.19
CA LYS A 74 1.10 -3.51 -14.59
C LYS A 74 0.58 -4.69 -15.40
N SER A 75 1.05 -5.91 -15.12
CA SER A 75 0.57 -7.10 -15.83
C SER A 75 -0.91 -7.37 -15.55
N HIS A 76 -1.39 -7.04 -14.34
CA HIS A 76 -2.81 -7.14 -13.99
C HIS A 76 -3.61 -5.90 -14.40
N GLU A 77 -3.00 -4.71 -14.32
CA GLU A 77 -3.66 -3.42 -14.52
C GLU A 77 -3.38 -2.78 -15.90
N PHE A 78 -2.97 -3.60 -16.88
CA PHE A 78 -2.53 -3.16 -18.22
C PHE A 78 -3.55 -2.25 -18.93
N ARG A 79 -4.84 -2.37 -18.57
CA ARG A 79 -5.95 -1.56 -19.09
C ARG A 79 -5.80 -0.06 -18.82
N TRP A 80 -5.04 0.35 -17.81
CA TRP A 80 -5.03 1.73 -17.32
C TRP A 80 -3.83 2.56 -17.77
N PHE A 81 -2.92 2.00 -18.58
CA PHE A 81 -1.70 2.71 -19.01
C PHE A 81 -1.72 3.15 -20.48
N PHE A 82 -2.89 3.09 -21.13
CA PHE A 82 -3.13 3.46 -22.53
C PHE A 82 -4.15 4.60 -22.63
#